data_AF-A0A9X2T3Z6-F1
#
_entry.id   AF-A0A9X2T3Z6-F1
#
_cell.length_a   1.000
_cell.length_b   1.000
_cell.length_c   1.000
_cell.angle_alpha   90.00
_cell.angle_beta   90.00
_cell.angle_gamma   90.00
#
_symmetry.space_group_name_H-M   'P 1'
#
loop_
_entity.id
_entity.type
_entity.pdbx_description
1 polymer ?
#
loop_
_entity_poly.entity_id
_entity_poly.type
_entity_poly.pdbx_seq_one_letter_code
_entity_poly.pdbx_strand_id
1 'polypeptide(L)' 'MTEHSESRARIICAMDARLIGLREEDVAAFVERFWPVVANEINGGLLDLEEEVDADRIAELRSLMQEYRNFRR' A
#
# COMPACT_ATOMS: atom_id res chain seq x y z
N MET A 1 -5.47 12.82 -0.26
CA MET A 1 -4.13 12.27 -0.57
C MET A 1 -3.55 13.07 -1.73
N THR A 2 -2.30 13.54 -1.65
CA THR A 2 -1.72 14.36 -2.73
C THR A 2 -1.18 13.46 -3.85
N GLU A 3 -1.23 13.91 -5.11
CA GLU A 3 -0.72 13.18 -6.28
C GLU A 3 0.76 12.77 -6.13
N HIS A 4 1.53 13.54 -5.37
CA HIS A 4 2.91 13.24 -5.01
C HIS A 4 3.06 12.03 -4.10
N SER A 5 2.15 11.82 -3.15
CA SER A 5 2.21 10.67 -2.23
C SER A 5 1.85 9.37 -2.95
N GLU A 6 0.88 9.38 -3.85
CA GLU A 6 0.51 8.22 -4.68
C GLU A 6 1.65 7.80 -5.61
N SER A 7 2.25 8.76 -6.33
CA SER A 7 3.36 8.47 -7.25
C SER A 7 4.56 7.85 -6.53
N ARG A 8 4.92 8.40 -5.35
CA ARG A 8 5.99 7.84 -4.52
C ARG A 8 5.63 6.46 -3.98
N ALA A 9 4.39 6.25 -3.55
CA ALA A 9 3.91 4.97 -3.04
C ALA A 9 3.97 3.87 -4.11
N ARG A 10 3.54 4.16 -5.34
CA ARG A 10 3.64 3.21 -6.45
C ARG A 10 5.08 2.81 -6.77
N ILE A 11 6.01 3.77 -6.76
CA ILE A 11 7.44 3.50 -7.01
C ILE A 11 8.01 2.56 -5.93
N ILE A 12 7.77 2.86 -4.66
CA ILE A 12 8.25 2.03 -3.54
C ILE A 12 7.60 0.65 -3.60
N CYS A 13 6.30 0.57 -3.87
CA CYS A 13 5.57 -0.69 -4.00
C CYS A 13 6.14 -1.57 -5.13
N ALA A 14 6.52 -0.97 -6.26
CA ALA A 14 7.14 -1.68 -7.38
C ALA A 14 8.54 -2.20 -7.02
N MET A 15 9.31 -1.42 -6.24
CA MET A 15 10.60 -1.86 -5.72
C MET A 15 10.45 -3.04 -4.77
N ASP A 16 9.49 -2.97 -3.84
CA ASP A 16 9.19 -4.06 -2.91
C ASP A 16 8.79 -5.34 -3.66
N ALA A 17 7.91 -5.25 -4.67
CA ALA A 17 7.51 -6.38 -5.52
C ALA A 17 8.71 -7.08 -6.16
N ARG A 18 9.65 -6.29 -6.71
CA ARG A 18 10.87 -6.82 -7.33
C ARG A 18 11.83 -7.42 -6.32
N LEU A 19 11.96 -6.82 -5.14
CA LEU A 19 12.83 -7.32 -4.06
C LEU A 19 12.39 -8.69 -3.55
N ILE A 20 11.08 -8.94 -3.48
CA ILE A 20 10.52 -10.24 -3.05
C ILE A 20 10.43 -11.25 -4.21
N GLY A 21 10.91 -10.88 -5.40
CA GLY A 21 11.02 -11.78 -6.54
C GLY A 21 9.73 -12.01 -7.33
N LEU A 22 8.76 -11.09 -7.30
CA LEU A 22 7.62 -11.17 -8.24
C LEU A 22 8.13 -11.10 -9.67
N ARG A 23 7.46 -11.84 -10.56
CA ARG A 23 7.67 -11.73 -12.00
C ARG A 23 7.22 -10.36 -12.47
N GLU A 24 7.89 -9.80 -13.47
CA GLU A 24 7.59 -8.46 -13.97
C GLU A 24 6.13 -8.33 -14.46
N GLU A 25 5.54 -9.41 -15.00
CA GLU A 25 4.11 -9.45 -15.38
C GLU A 25 3.14 -9.25 -14.19
N ASP A 26 3.56 -9.62 -12.98
CA ASP A 26 2.74 -9.57 -11.76
C ASP A 26 2.94 -8.22 -11.01
N VAL A 27 4.03 -7.49 -11.28
CA VAL A 27 4.39 -6.25 -10.56
C VAL A 27 3.32 -5.18 -10.72
N ALA A 28 2.77 -4.98 -11.92
CA ALA A 28 1.75 -3.94 -12.14
C ALA A 28 0.48 -4.19 -11.32
N ALA A 29 0.00 -5.44 -11.30
CA ALA A 29 -1.17 -5.82 -10.52
C ALA A 29 -0.93 -5.71 -9.01
N PHE A 30 0.28 -6.05 -8.56
CA PHE A 30 0.70 -5.88 -7.18
C PHE A 30 0.72 -4.40 -6.78
N VAL A 31 1.29 -3.53 -7.61
CA VAL A 31 1.34 -2.08 -7.37
C VAL A 31 -0.07 -1.51 -7.25
N GLU A 32 -0.97 -1.80 -8.19
CA GLU A 32 -2.34 -1.29 -8.17
C GLU A 32 -3.11 -1.70 -6.91
N ARG A 33 -2.85 -2.91 -6.39
CA ARG A 33 -3.48 -3.40 -5.16
C ARG A 33 -2.89 -2.81 -3.88
N PHE A 34 -1.56 -2.65 -3.82
CA PHE A 34 -0.87 -2.40 -2.55
C PHE A 34 -0.28 -0.99 -2.40
N TRP A 35 -0.26 -0.16 -3.44
CA TRP A 35 0.18 1.24 -3.31
C TRP A 35 -0.56 2.02 -2.19
N PRO A 36 -1.85 1.79 -1.86
CA PRO A 36 -2.50 2.51 -0.76
C PRO A 36 -1.89 2.19 0.61
N VAL A 37 -1.39 0.96 0.80
CA VAL A 37 -0.69 0.55 2.01
C VAL A 37 0.61 1.34 2.15
N VAL A 38 1.41 1.37 1.08
CA VAL A 38 2.68 2.09 1.05
C VAL A 38 2.46 3.60 1.21
N ALA A 39 1.38 4.15 0.63
CA ALA A 39 0.99 5.54 0.83
C ALA A 39 0.68 5.82 2.29
N ASN A 40 -0.03 4.92 2.99
CA ASN A 40 -0.29 5.07 4.42
C ASN A 40 1.01 5.05 5.23
N GLU A 41 1.94 4.13 4.93
CA GLU A 41 3.25 4.05 5.59
C GLU A 41 4.09 5.32 5.40
N ILE A 42 4.15 5.86 4.17
CA ILE A 42 4.88 7.11 3.86
C ILE A 42 4.33 8.30 4.64
N ASN A 43 3.01 8.36 4.83
CA ASN A 43 2.37 9.43 5.58
C ASN A 43 2.46 9.22 7.10
N GLY A 44 3.23 8.23 7.59
CA GLY A 44 3.45 8.02 9.02
C GLY A 44 2.38 7.20 9.72
N GLY A 45 1.59 6.41 8.97
CA GLY A 45 0.48 5.65 9.53
C GLY A 45 -0.71 6.53 9.94
N LEU A 46 -0.73 7.80 9.49
CA LEU A 46 -1.72 8.84 9.80
C LEU A 46 -3.15 8.57 9.32
N LEU A 47 -3.45 7.36 8.82
CA LEU A 47 -4.78 6.80 9.06
C LEU A 47 -4.85 6.34 10.54
N ASP A 48 -4.58 7.27 11.46
CA ASP A 48 -5.28 7.34 12.72
C ASP A 48 -6.67 7.85 12.33
N LEU A 49 -7.56 6.88 12.24
CA LEU A 49 -8.90 7.01 11.68
C LEU A 49 -9.86 7.58 12.72
N GLU A 50 -9.36 8.55 13.45
CA GLU A 50 -10.11 9.32 14.42
C GLU A 50 -10.61 10.54 13.64
N GLU A 51 -11.93 10.58 13.45
CA GLU A 51 -12.70 11.62 12.76
C GLU A 51 -12.84 11.42 11.22
N GLU A 52 -13.97 10.80 10.84
CA GLU A 52 -14.61 10.87 9.50
C GLU A 52 -14.10 9.97 8.37
N VAL A 53 -13.52 8.80 8.65
CA VAL A 53 -13.26 7.80 7.62
C VAL A 53 -14.21 6.62 7.75
N ASP A 54 -14.87 6.30 6.64
CA ASP A 54 -15.72 5.12 6.44
C ASP A 54 -15.07 3.86 7.05
N ALA A 55 -15.76 3.26 8.03
CA ALA A 55 -15.30 2.09 8.77
C ALA A 55 -14.94 0.91 7.85
N ASP A 56 -15.58 0.81 6.69
CA ASP A 56 -15.32 -0.25 5.72
C ASP A 56 -13.96 -0.02 5.02
N ARG A 57 -13.62 1.23 4.72
CA ARG A 57 -12.33 1.58 4.10
C ARG A 57 -11.15 1.31 5.03
N ILE A 58 -11.38 1.48 6.34
CA ILE A 58 -10.42 1.13 7.41
C ILE A 58 -10.16 -0.36 7.42
N ALA A 59 -11.23 -1.15 7.45
CA ALA A 59 -11.15 -2.60 7.51
C ALA A 59 -10.44 -3.15 6.27
N GLU A 60 -10.76 -2.62 5.09
CA GLU A 60 -10.10 -2.96 3.83
C GLU A 60 -8.59 -2.67 3.88
N LEU A 61 -8.19 -1.47 4.31
CA LEU A 61 -6.77 -1.13 4.36
C LEU A 61 -6.02 -1.98 5.39
N ARG A 62 -6.62 -2.28 6.55
CA ARG A 62 -6.03 -3.19 7.54
C ARG A 62 -5.82 -4.59 6.96
N SER A 63 -6.79 -5.10 6.20
CA SER A 63 -6.65 -6.38 5.48
C SER A 63 -5.48 -6.33 4.49
N LEU A 64 -5.43 -5.29 3.66
CA LEU A 64 -4.36 -5.10 2.68
C LEU A 64 -2.98 -4.98 3.34
N MET A 65 -2.88 -4.29 4.49
CA MET A 65 -1.63 -4.19 5.25
C MET A 65 -1.15 -5.56 5.75
N GLN A 66 -2.07 -6.41 6.21
CA GLN A 66 -1.71 -7.75 6.67
C GLN A 66 -1.25 -8.63 5.50
N GLU A 67 -1.94 -8.57 4.36
CA GLU A 67 -1.53 -9.26 3.14
C GLU A 67 -0.16 -8.79 2.66
N TYR A 68 0.06 -7.47 2.61
CA TYR A 68 1.33 -6.86 2.18
C TYR A 68 2.52 -7.30 3.06
N ARG A 69 2.32 -7.37 4.38
CA ARG A 69 3.33 -7.86 5.32
C ARG A 69 3.70 -9.33 5.08
N ASN A 70 2.75 -10.16 4.67
CA ASN A 70 3.04 -11.56 4.36
C ASN A 70 3.94 -11.69 3.11
N PHE A 71 3.84 -10.76 2.17
CA PHE A 71 4.70 -10.73 0.98
C PHE A 71 6.13 -10.26 1.28
N ARG A 72 6.33 -9.39 2.28
CA ARG A 72 7.66 -8.86 2.66
C ARG A 72 8.46 -9.75 3.63
N ARG A 73 7.94 -10.92 4.02
CA ARG A 73 8.54 -11.81 5.03
C ARG A 73 9.32 -12.95 4.40
#